data_AF-A0A835II04-F1
#
_entry.id   AF-A0A835II04-F1
#
_cell.length_a   1.000
_cell.length_b   1.000
_cell.length_c   1.000
_cell.angle_alpha   90.00
_cell.angle_beta   90.00
_cell.angle_gamma   90.00
#
_symmetry.space_group_name_H-M   'P 1'
#
loop_
_entity.id
_entity.type
_entity.pdbx_description
1 polymer ?
#
loop_
_entity_poly.entity_id
_entity_poly.type
_entity_poly.pdbx_seq_one_letter_code
_entity_poly.pdbx_strand_id
1 'polypeptide(L)'
;MFLTAAKDMLLRIIYSAVFIKSYFQDAQSFSFRQCLPSGWVVLLVSGVATFFSERIFLDRMNFWPTMFIHFSVGLVFFSISTVVIYKQEGPFIKKIIRFRDHGD
;
A
#
# COMPACT_ATOMS: atom_id res chain seq x y z
N MET A 1 -25.40 -1.59 17.89
CA MET A 1 -25.27 -3.07 17.94
C MET A 1 -24.18 -3.59 17.01
N PHE A 2 -24.18 -3.22 15.71
CA PHE A 2 -23.16 -3.68 14.73
C PHE A 2 -21.70 -3.27 15.07
N LEU A 3 -21.49 -2.04 15.55
CA LEU A 3 -20.16 -1.54 15.95
C LEU A 3 -19.55 -2.25 17.17
N THR A 4 -20.39 -2.81 18.05
CA THR A 4 -19.94 -3.54 19.25
C THR A 4 -19.44 -4.92 18.86
N ALA A 5 -20.21 -5.65 18.05
CA ALA A 5 -19.84 -6.97 17.54
C ALA A 5 -18.53 -6.94 16.72
N ALA A 6 -18.33 -5.89 15.91
CA ALA A 6 -17.09 -5.71 15.15
C ALA A 6 -15.86 -5.48 16.05
N LYS A 7 -16.01 -4.75 17.17
CA LYS A 7 -14.93 -4.54 18.15
C LYS A 7 -14.56 -5.83 18.89
N ASP A 8 -15.55 -6.61 19.30
CA ASP A 8 -15.33 -7.87 20.00
C ASP A 8 -14.62 -8.90 19.09
N MET A 9 -15.02 -8.95 17.81
CA MET A 9 -14.34 -9.76 16.80
C MET A 9 -12.89 -9.32 16.59
N LEU A 10 -12.63 -8.01 16.48
CA LEU A 10 -11.28 -7.48 16.30
C LEU A 10 -10.37 -7.79 17.50
N LEU A 11 -10.86 -7.66 18.73
CA LEU A 11 -10.13 -8.01 19.94
C LEU A 11 -9.74 -9.50 19.98
N ARG A 12 -10.66 -10.40 19.57
CA ARG A 12 -10.38 -11.83 19.47
C ARG A 12 -9.30 -12.14 18.43
N ILE A 13 -9.31 -11.46 17.29
CA ILE A 13 -8.28 -11.60 16.25
C ILE A 13 -6.91 -11.14 16.78
N ILE A 14 -6.86 -9.96 17.43
CA ILE A 14 -5.61 -9.40 17.99
C ILE A 14 -5.06 -10.32 19.08
N TYR A 15 -5.90 -10.77 20.02
CA TYR A 15 -5.49 -11.67 21.09
C TYR A 15 -4.94 -12.99 20.55
N SER A 16 -5.59 -13.57 19.53
CA SER A 16 -5.13 -14.81 18.89
C SER A 16 -3.79 -14.61 18.18
N ALA A 17 -3.61 -13.49 17.49
CA ALA A 17 -2.34 -13.17 16.84
C ALA A 17 -1.19 -12.98 17.84
N VAL A 18 -1.46 -12.28 18.97
CA VAL A 18 -0.50 -12.11 20.06
C VAL A 18 -0.17 -13.46 20.70
N PHE A 19 -1.17 -14.29 20.98
CA PHE A 19 -0.99 -15.61 21.56
C PHE A 19 -0.13 -16.52 20.66
N ILE A 20 -0.44 -16.61 19.36
CA ILE A 20 0.36 -17.39 18.40
C ILE A 20 1.79 -16.85 18.34
N LYS A 21 1.96 -15.52 18.27
CA LYS A 21 3.29 -14.92 18.28
C LYS A 21 4.07 -15.31 19.53
N SER A 22 3.48 -15.16 20.73
CA SER A 22 4.09 -15.48 22.02
C SER A 22 4.39 -16.96 22.19
N TYR A 23 3.51 -17.84 21.69
CA TYR A 23 3.67 -19.29 21.77
C TYR A 23 4.81 -19.82 20.89
N PHE A 24 5.07 -19.17 19.75
CA PHE A 24 6.10 -19.58 18.81
C PHE A 24 7.37 -18.70 18.84
N GLN A 25 7.60 -17.88 19.88
CA GLN A 25 8.77 -16.97 19.92
C GLN A 25 10.12 -17.71 19.92
N ASP A 26 10.18 -18.91 20.48
CA ASP A 26 11.40 -19.72 20.60
C ASP A 26 11.52 -20.80 19.50
N ALA A 27 10.54 -20.90 18.60
CA ALA A 27 10.52 -21.90 17.55
C ALA A 27 11.27 -21.39 16.29
N GLN A 28 12.44 -21.96 15.98
CA GLN A 28 13.19 -21.64 14.76
C GLN A 28 12.44 -22.01 13.45
N SER A 29 11.41 -22.86 13.53
CA SER A 29 10.66 -23.37 12.37
C SER A 29 9.48 -22.50 11.95
N PHE A 30 9.06 -21.52 12.76
CA PHE A 30 7.84 -20.75 12.51
C PHE A 30 8.13 -19.27 12.29
N SER A 31 7.87 -18.79 11.07
CA SER A 31 7.87 -17.37 10.75
C SER A 31 6.44 -16.87 10.60
N PHE A 32 6.00 -16.04 11.56
CA PHE A 32 4.70 -15.37 11.49
C PHE A 32 4.52 -14.59 10.17
N ARG A 33 5.63 -14.06 9.63
CA ARG A 33 5.67 -13.32 8.36
C ARG A 33 5.44 -14.21 7.13
N GLN A 34 5.76 -15.51 7.21
CA GLN A 34 5.48 -16.49 6.16
C GLN A 34 4.03 -17.02 6.23
N CYS A 35 3.37 -16.90 7.38
CA CYS A 35 1.95 -17.28 7.55
C CYS A 35 0.99 -16.23 6.98
N LEU A 36 1.47 -15.00 6.77
CA LEU A 36 0.71 -13.96 6.10
C LEU A 36 0.70 -14.19 4.58
N PRO A 37 -0.46 -14.05 3.91
CA PRO A 37 -0.55 -14.27 2.47
C PRO A 37 0.44 -13.35 1.73
N SER A 38 0.98 -13.85 0.61
CA SER A 38 1.81 -13.12 -0.36
C SER A 38 1.03 -11.89 -0.87
N GLY A 39 1.10 -10.78 -0.14
CA GLY A 39 0.23 -9.61 -0.36
C GLY A 39 -0.29 -8.94 0.91
N TRP A 40 0.11 -9.38 2.11
CA TRP A 40 -0.30 -8.75 3.37
C TRP A 40 0.02 -7.26 3.46
N VAL A 41 1.08 -6.80 2.78
CA VAL A 41 1.40 -5.37 2.64
C VAL A 41 0.29 -4.64 1.86
N VAL A 42 -0.25 -5.24 0.80
CA VAL A 42 -1.37 -4.68 0.03
C VAL A 42 -2.63 -4.64 0.88
N LEU A 43 -2.89 -5.65 1.71
CA LEU A 43 -4.01 -5.68 2.65
C LEU A 43 -3.88 -4.61 3.76
N LEU A 44 -2.66 -4.37 4.26
CA LEU A 44 -2.42 -3.29 5.21
C LEU A 44 -2.56 -1.93 4.54
N VAL A 45 -2.03 -1.75 3.33
CA VAL A 45 -2.17 -0.51 2.56
C VAL A 45 -3.65 -0.24 2.24
N SER A 46 -4.43 -1.25 1.86
CA SER A 46 -5.87 -1.09 1.58
C SER A 46 -6.67 -0.83 2.86
N GLY A 47 -6.31 -1.47 3.97
CA GLY A 47 -6.91 -1.22 5.29
C GLY A 47 -6.62 0.20 5.79
N VAL A 48 -5.37 0.66 5.64
CA VAL A 48 -4.95 2.04 5.95
C VAL A 48 -5.66 3.02 5.03
N ALA A 49 -5.70 2.78 3.72
CA ALA A 49 -6.40 3.62 2.76
C ALA A 49 -7.91 3.70 3.04
N THR A 50 -8.54 2.59 3.44
CA THR A 50 -9.95 2.54 3.83
C THR A 50 -10.18 3.28 5.15
N PHE A 51 -9.31 3.10 6.14
CA PHE A 51 -9.36 3.82 7.41
C PHE A 51 -9.19 5.33 7.22
N PHE A 52 -8.27 5.76 6.36
CA PHE A 52 -8.13 7.15 5.94
C PHE A 52 -9.37 7.60 5.17
N SER A 53 -9.88 6.82 4.21
CA SER A 53 -11.11 7.15 3.48
C SER A 53 -12.29 7.38 4.42
N GLU A 54 -12.48 6.52 5.42
CA GLU A 54 -13.57 6.63 6.40
C GLU A 54 -13.37 7.83 7.35
N ARG A 55 -12.13 8.05 7.81
CA ARG A 55 -11.77 9.18 8.68
C ARG A 55 -11.92 10.53 7.99
N ILE A 56 -11.52 10.62 6.73
CA ILE A 56 -11.60 11.86 5.97
C ILE A 56 -13.09 12.09 5.62
N PHE A 57 -13.85 11.07 5.19
CA PHE A 57 -15.28 11.22 4.83
C PHE A 57 -16.19 11.73 5.96
N LEU A 58 -15.81 11.57 7.24
CA LEU A 58 -16.53 12.13 8.38
C LEU A 58 -16.18 13.60 8.71
N ASP A 59 -15.13 14.17 8.13
CA ASP A 59 -14.75 15.58 8.34
C ASP A 59 -15.29 16.47 7.20
N ARG A 60 -16.60 16.76 7.27
CA ARG A 60 -17.38 17.42 6.21
C ARG A 60 -16.90 18.82 5.81
N MET A 61 -16.04 19.47 6.61
CA MET A 61 -15.74 20.89 6.41
C MET A 61 -14.44 21.16 5.63
N ASN A 62 -13.47 20.23 5.61
CA ASN A 62 -12.13 20.49 5.04
C ASN A 62 -11.54 19.30 4.23
N PHE A 63 -12.36 18.30 3.87
CA PHE A 63 -11.98 17.08 3.11
C PHE A 63 -11.33 17.40 1.77
N TRP A 64 -12.05 18.15 0.94
CA TRP A 64 -11.69 18.36 -0.47
C TRP A 64 -10.39 19.13 -0.63
N PRO A 65 -10.13 20.25 0.07
CA PRO A 65 -8.87 20.99 -0.06
C PRO A 65 -7.64 20.14 0.28
N THR A 66 -7.66 19.44 1.41
CA THR A 66 -6.49 18.68 1.90
C THR A 66 -6.20 17.46 1.03
N MET A 67 -7.24 16.76 0.57
CA MET A 67 -7.08 15.65 -0.37
C MET A 67 -6.57 16.11 -1.73
N PHE A 68 -7.07 17.23 -2.25
CA PHE A 68 -6.57 17.79 -3.50
C PHE A 68 -5.11 18.22 -3.38
N ILE A 69 -4.72 18.84 -2.27
CA ILE A 69 -3.32 19.24 -2.03
C ILE A 69 -2.42 18.00 -2.02
N HIS A 70 -2.74 16.96 -1.25
CA HIS A 70 -1.91 15.75 -1.21
C HIS A 70 -1.87 15.01 -2.55
N PHE A 71 -2.99 14.93 -3.26
CA PHE A 71 -3.07 14.33 -4.60
C PHE A 71 -2.23 15.11 -5.62
N SER A 72 -2.34 16.44 -5.64
CA SER A 72 -1.56 17.31 -6.53
C SER A 72 -0.06 17.22 -6.24
N VAL A 73 0.34 17.20 -4.97
CA VAL A 73 1.75 17.02 -4.58
C VAL A 73 2.26 15.66 -5.06
N GLY A 74 1.49 14.58 -4.83
CA GLY A 74 1.84 13.24 -5.31
C GLY A 74 1.94 13.17 -6.84
N LEU A 75 1.01 13.81 -7.55
CA LEU A 75 1.00 13.87 -9.01
C LEU A 75 2.22 14.60 -9.56
N VAL A 76 2.60 15.73 -8.95
CA VAL A 76 3.79 16.50 -9.35
C VAL A 76 5.06 15.67 -9.19
N PHE A 77 5.26 15.01 -8.03
CA PHE A 77 6.43 14.15 -7.83
C PHE A 77 6.45 12.95 -8.77
N PHE A 78 5.28 12.33 -9.03
CA PHE A 78 5.15 11.24 -10.00
C PHE A 78 5.50 11.70 -11.43
N SER A 79 4.99 12.85 -11.86
CA SER A 79 5.31 13.43 -13.17
C SER A 79 6.78 13.78 -13.30
N ILE A 80 7.39 14.40 -12.29
CA ILE A 80 8.83 14.70 -12.29
C ILE A 80 9.65 13.41 -12.39
N SER A 81 9.34 12.41 -11.57
CA SER A 81 10.01 11.10 -11.61
C SER A 81 9.89 10.45 -12.99
N THR A 82 8.69 10.46 -13.56
CA THR A 82 8.43 9.92 -14.91
C THR A 82 9.23 10.64 -15.98
N VAL A 83 9.32 11.97 -15.93
CA VAL A 83 10.11 12.77 -16.88
C VAL A 83 11.60 12.48 -16.73
N VAL A 84 12.12 12.40 -15.50
CA VAL A 84 13.53 12.08 -15.24
C VAL A 84 13.87 10.69 -15.77
N ILE A 85 13.05 9.69 -15.45
CA ILE A 85 13.20 8.32 -15.95
C ILE A 85 13.12 8.31 -17.48
N TYR A 86 12.14 8.97 -18.09
CA TYR A 86 12.01 9.03 -19.54
C TYR A 86 13.20 9.71 -20.23
N LYS A 87 13.77 10.76 -19.64
CA LYS A 87 14.97 11.42 -20.20
C LYS A 87 16.23 10.58 -20.01
N GLN A 88 16.36 9.90 -18.89
CA GLN A 88 17.52 9.06 -18.56
C GLN A 88 17.50 7.75 -19.36
N GLU A 89 16.32 7.15 -19.51
CA GLU A 89 16.08 5.94 -20.30
C GLU A 89 15.79 6.25 -21.78
N GLY A 90 15.66 7.52 -22.17
CA GLY A 90 15.42 7.94 -23.56
C GLY A 90 16.44 7.38 -24.57
N PRO A 91 17.75 7.35 -24.26
CA PRO A 91 18.75 6.67 -25.09
C PRO A 91 18.55 5.14 -25.13
N PHE A 92 18.10 4.52 -24.03
CA PHE A 92 17.82 3.08 -23.95
C PHE A 92 16.58 2.70 -24.76
N ILE A 93 15.49 3.49 -24.67
CA ILE A 93 14.28 3.35 -25.48
C ILE A 93 14.60 3.53 -26.97
N LYS A 94 15.40 4.55 -27.34
CA LYS A 94 15.86 4.72 -28.73
C LYS A 94 16.69 3.52 -29.21
N LYS A 95 17.51 2.92 -28.34
CA LYS A 95 18.28 1.71 -28.66
C LYS A 95 17.37 0.50 -28.90
N ILE A 96 16.32 0.31 -28.09
CA ILE A 96 15.31 -0.74 -28.28
C ILE A 96 14.52 -0.54 -29.59
N ILE A 97 14.08 0.69 -29.87
CA ILE A 97 13.37 1.01 -31.14
C ILE A 97 14.28 0.74 -32.34
N ARG A 98 15.55 1.17 -32.28
CA ARG A 98 16.53 0.91 -33.35
C ARG A 98 16.81 -0.58 -33.55
N PHE A 99 16.88 -1.36 -32.48
CA PHE A 99 17.03 -2.82 -32.58
C PHE A 99 15.83 -3.48 -33.26
N ARG A 100 14.61 -3.00 -33.01
CA ARG A 100 13.41 -3.48 -33.71
C ARG A 100 13.43 -3.13 -35.20
N ASP A 101 13.93 -1.96 -35.55
CA ASP A 101 14.00 -1.45 -36.93
C ASP A 101 15.09 -2.13 -37.79
N HIS A 102 16.05 -2.83 -37.17
CA HIS A 102 17.09 -3.63 -37.86
C HIS A 102 16.74 -5.14 -37.90
N GLY A 103 15.54 -5.52 -37.44
CA GLY A 103 15.05 -6.89 -37.45
C GLY A 103 14.10 -7.22 -38.61
N ASP A 104 13.79 -6.22 -39.44
CA ASP A 104 13.15 -6.35 -40.76
C ASP A 104 14.21 -6.20 -41.86
#